data_AF-A0A369UMR8-F1
#
_entry.id   AF-A0A369UMR8-F1
#
_cell.length_a   1.000
_cell.length_b   1.000
_cell.length_c   1.000
_cell.angle_alpha   90.00
_cell.angle_beta   90.00
_cell.angle_gamma   90.00
#
_symmetry.space_group_name_H-M   'P 1'
#
loop_
_entity.id
_entity.type
_entity.pdbx_description
1 polymer ?
#
loop_
_entity_poly.entity_id
_entity_poly.type
_entity_poly.pdbx_seq_one_letter_code
_entity_poly.pdbx_strand_id
1 'polypeptide(L)'
;MKRPAAVPAMILIIGLAALSAPGHAQHMDPMDIRACTAIESDSQRLICYDRATGRMNLPAAQKKTETPVSANDMLDKDRTTRQVSTQDNGTTTPPLSLLDSRWELSPESKLGTGNIRGYKPVYVMPIFATSHQNSKPNSPNPDNTVSQAQQLQNIEMKFQLSLKTKVWQGVFGDVGDLWIGYTQSSRWQVYNKAVSRPFRETNYEPEALLVFNTHYQLLGWNGRMLGIGIDHQSNGQSNPLSRSWNRVMLPIGFDRDGWSVTVRPWWRIPEDSKTNDNPNISDYIGRGDVQIVREWNGQELGLMLRHSLRGGSRSHGAGQLTWSFPVAGNLRGYMELFKGYGESMIDYNHNATYLGLGVSLLDWY
;
A
#
# COMPACT_ATOMS: atom_id res chain seq x y z
N MET A 1 10.38 46.42 65.33
CA MET A 1 11.68 45.74 65.57
C MET A 1 12.29 45.34 64.22
N LYS A 2 13.61 45.47 64.08
CA LYS A 2 14.56 44.83 63.11
C LYS A 2 14.08 44.42 61.69
N ARG A 3 14.60 45.16 60.68
CA ARG A 3 15.14 44.65 59.38
C ARG A 3 16.58 44.10 59.59
N PRO A 4 17.37 43.63 58.59
CA PRO A 4 17.14 43.34 57.15
C PRO A 4 17.24 41.80 56.89
N ALA A 5 17.57 41.18 55.73
CA ALA A 5 17.96 41.52 54.33
C ALA A 5 17.44 40.38 53.38
N ALA A 6 17.76 40.19 52.09
CA ALA A 6 18.62 40.84 51.07
C ALA A 6 17.99 40.61 49.65
N VAL A 7 17.98 41.60 48.74
CA VAL A 7 18.86 41.84 47.55
C VAL A 7 18.70 40.85 46.36
N PRO A 8 18.38 41.33 45.13
CA PRO A 8 18.19 40.52 43.93
C PRO A 8 19.44 40.40 43.04
N ALA A 9 19.42 39.48 42.06
CA ALA A 9 20.44 39.36 41.03
C ALA A 9 19.85 39.52 39.61
N MET A 10 20.05 40.70 39.03
CA MET A 10 19.82 41.00 37.61
C MET A 10 21.15 40.75 36.88
N ILE A 11 21.20 39.79 35.95
CA ILE A 11 22.41 39.55 35.14
C ILE A 11 22.21 40.02 33.71
N LEU A 12 23.13 40.89 33.33
CA LEU A 12 23.28 41.58 32.06
C LEU A 12 23.92 40.64 31.03
N ILE A 13 23.28 40.44 29.86
CA ILE A 13 23.92 39.78 28.72
C ILE A 13 24.55 40.86 27.85
N ILE A 14 25.82 41.17 28.09
CA ILE A 14 26.68 41.88 27.14
C ILE A 14 27.12 40.88 26.06
N GLY A 15 27.04 41.30 24.79
CA GLY A 15 27.42 40.46 23.66
C GLY A 15 28.93 40.19 23.59
N LEU A 16 29.28 39.02 23.05
CA LEU A 16 30.63 38.73 22.58
C LEU A 16 30.57 38.49 21.08
N ALA A 17 31.02 39.47 20.30
CA ALA A 17 31.29 39.28 18.88
C ALA A 17 32.59 38.46 18.75
N ALA A 18 32.48 37.19 18.38
CA ALA A 18 33.63 36.36 18.06
C ALA A 18 33.95 36.47 16.56
N LEU A 19 35.21 36.76 16.25
CA LEU A 19 35.70 36.92 14.88
C LEU A 19 35.63 35.57 14.13
N SER A 20 34.74 35.47 13.15
CA SER A 20 34.84 34.45 12.11
C SER A 20 35.80 34.93 11.01
N ALA A 21 37.00 34.34 10.97
CA ALA A 21 37.89 34.49 9.82
C ALA A 21 37.20 33.98 8.53
N PRO A 22 37.49 34.55 7.34
CA PRO A 22 36.92 34.09 6.08
C PRO A 22 37.55 32.77 5.65
N GLY A 23 37.10 31.68 6.28
CA GLY A 23 37.23 30.36 5.71
C GLY A 23 36.65 30.41 4.30
N HIS A 24 37.48 30.08 3.30
CA HIS A 24 37.05 30.00 1.91
C HIS A 24 36.16 28.77 1.76
N ALA A 25 34.93 28.86 2.25
CA ALA A 25 33.85 28.02 1.82
C ALA A 25 33.73 28.24 0.31
N GLN A 26 34.21 27.26 -0.46
CA GLN A 26 33.91 27.21 -1.87
C GLN A 26 32.39 27.19 -1.96
N HIS A 27 31.82 28.28 -2.50
CA HIS A 27 30.41 28.36 -2.81
C HIS A 27 30.16 27.35 -3.93
N MET A 28 29.92 26.09 -3.54
CA MET A 28 29.54 25.05 -4.47
C MET A 28 28.23 25.52 -5.10
N ASP A 29 28.25 25.62 -6.42
CA ASP A 29 27.09 25.97 -7.21
C ASP A 29 25.94 25.05 -6.80
N PRO A 30 24.70 25.54 -6.59
CA PRO A 30 23.54 24.70 -6.32
C PRO A 30 23.25 23.66 -7.43
N MET A 31 23.97 23.70 -8.56
CA MET A 31 23.99 22.70 -9.63
C MET A 31 25.15 21.68 -9.55
N ASP A 32 26.08 21.75 -8.58
CA ASP A 32 27.18 20.78 -8.45
C ASP A 32 26.63 19.40 -8.05
N ILE A 33 26.85 18.41 -8.92
CA ILE A 33 26.43 17.02 -8.76
C ILE A 33 26.85 16.39 -7.40
N ARG A 34 27.93 16.88 -6.79
CA ARG A 34 28.43 16.41 -5.50
C ARG A 34 27.52 16.80 -4.34
N ALA A 35 26.73 17.86 -4.46
CA ALA A 35 25.74 18.24 -3.45
C ALA A 35 24.66 17.16 -3.23
N CYS A 36 24.34 16.36 -4.27
CA CYS A 36 23.35 15.30 -4.18
C CYS A 36 23.79 14.10 -3.32
N THR A 37 25.09 13.94 -3.04
CA THR A 37 25.61 12.81 -2.26
C THR A 37 25.18 12.83 -0.79
N ALA A 38 24.90 14.02 -0.23
CA ALA A 38 24.48 14.21 1.15
C ALA A 38 22.97 13.95 1.37
N ILE A 39 22.19 13.68 0.31
CA ILE A 39 20.77 13.39 0.42
C ILE A 39 20.61 11.91 0.79
N GLU A 40 20.04 11.63 1.97
CA GLU A 40 19.84 10.26 2.48
C GLU A 40 18.73 9.50 1.73
N SER A 41 17.67 10.21 1.33
CA SER A 41 16.53 9.61 0.62
C SER A 41 16.87 9.33 -0.86
N ASP A 42 16.84 8.06 -1.25
CA ASP A 42 17.17 7.61 -2.62
C ASP A 42 16.36 8.32 -3.71
N SER A 43 15.06 8.53 -3.50
CA SER A 43 14.20 9.18 -4.49
C SER A 43 14.53 10.67 -4.65
N GLN A 44 14.81 11.37 -3.55
CA GLN A 44 15.23 12.78 -3.59
C GLN A 44 16.65 12.93 -4.16
N ARG A 45 17.54 11.98 -3.84
CA ARG A 45 18.90 11.90 -4.36
C ARG A 45 18.91 11.68 -5.88
N LEU A 46 18.06 10.78 -6.38
CA LEU A 46 17.89 10.55 -7.82
C LEU A 46 17.36 11.80 -8.54
N ILE A 47 16.32 12.46 -8.02
CA ILE A 47 15.78 13.72 -8.56
C ILE A 47 16.85 14.83 -8.58
N CYS A 48 17.70 14.88 -7.55
CA CYS A 48 18.83 15.82 -7.50
C CYS A 48 19.84 15.54 -8.63
N TYR A 49 20.26 14.29 -8.82
CA TYR A 49 21.17 13.91 -9.91
C TYR A 49 20.57 14.19 -11.30
N ASP A 50 19.29 13.88 -11.52
CA ASP A 50 18.61 14.11 -12.80
C ASP A 50 18.46 15.61 -13.14
N ARG A 51 18.42 16.49 -12.13
CA ARG A 51 18.53 17.95 -12.32
C ARG A 51 19.96 18.41 -12.55
N ALA A 52 20.90 18.01 -11.70
CA ALA A 52 22.29 18.46 -11.74
C ALA A 52 22.99 18.10 -13.06
N THR A 53 22.65 16.94 -13.63
CA THR A 53 23.16 16.48 -14.95
C THR A 53 22.38 17.03 -16.14
N GLY A 54 21.34 17.84 -15.91
CA GLY A 54 20.46 18.35 -16.98
C GLY A 54 19.63 17.26 -17.68
N ARG A 55 19.55 16.04 -17.14
CA ARG A 55 18.88 14.89 -17.75
C ARG A 55 17.41 15.16 -18.10
N MET A 56 16.71 15.95 -17.29
CA MET A 56 15.32 16.34 -17.57
C MET A 56 15.15 17.17 -18.86
N ASN A 57 16.23 17.73 -19.40
CA ASN A 57 16.25 18.53 -20.63
C ASN A 57 16.86 17.76 -21.82
N LEU A 58 17.30 16.51 -21.63
CA LEU A 58 17.86 15.68 -22.69
C LEU A 58 16.77 14.82 -23.35
N PRO A 59 16.73 14.73 -24.69
CA PRO A 59 15.97 13.69 -25.38
C PRO A 59 16.38 12.30 -24.88
N ALA A 60 15.44 11.37 -24.78
CA ALA A 60 15.72 10.01 -24.34
C ALA A 60 16.86 9.39 -25.16
N ALA A 61 17.95 9.03 -24.49
CA ALA A 61 19.18 8.59 -25.15
C ALA A 61 18.95 7.28 -25.91
N GLN A 62 19.02 7.33 -27.24
CA GLN A 62 19.00 6.13 -28.07
C GLN A 62 20.25 5.30 -27.78
N LYS A 63 20.05 4.06 -27.36
CA LYS A 63 21.14 3.14 -27.00
C LYS A 63 21.91 2.77 -28.26
N LYS A 64 23.14 3.28 -28.38
CA LYS A 64 24.03 3.01 -29.51
C LYS A 64 24.57 1.58 -29.39
N THR A 65 23.99 0.66 -30.15
CA THR A 65 24.44 -0.74 -30.17
C THR A 65 25.74 -0.84 -30.97
N GLU A 66 26.86 -1.07 -30.30
CA GLU A 66 28.10 -1.45 -30.97
C GLU A 66 28.03 -2.92 -31.41
N THR A 67 28.14 -3.15 -32.72
CA THR A 67 28.31 -4.49 -33.29
C THR A 67 29.78 -4.92 -33.19
N PRO A 68 30.07 -6.18 -32.84
CA PRO A 68 31.44 -6.69 -32.85
C PRO A 68 31.95 -6.76 -34.30
N VAL A 69 33.06 -6.07 -34.58
CA VAL A 69 33.71 -6.10 -35.88
C VAL A 69 34.46 -7.42 -36.04
N SER A 70 33.98 -8.31 -36.91
CA SER A 70 34.76 -9.45 -37.37
C SER A 70 35.74 -8.99 -38.44
N ALA A 71 37.03 -9.20 -38.22
CA ALA A 71 38.07 -8.87 -39.18
C ALA A 71 38.18 -9.96 -40.24
N ASN A 72 37.61 -9.70 -41.43
CA ASN A 72 38.07 -10.12 -42.77
C ASN A 72 36.93 -9.90 -43.78
N ASP A 73 36.94 -8.78 -44.50
CA ASP A 73 37.22 -8.84 -45.94
C ASP A 73 37.63 -7.46 -46.48
N MET A 74 38.47 -7.44 -47.52
CA MET A 74 38.92 -6.22 -48.20
C MET A 74 38.48 -6.24 -49.67
N LEU A 75 38.04 -5.09 -50.17
CA LEU A 75 37.53 -4.85 -51.54
C LEU A 75 36.20 -5.56 -51.86
N ASP A 76 35.13 -4.79 -52.03
CA ASP A 76 34.80 -4.41 -53.41
C ASP A 76 34.01 -3.08 -53.50
N LYS A 77 34.00 -2.50 -54.71
CA LYS A 77 33.11 -1.39 -55.09
C LYS A 77 31.72 -1.94 -55.38
N ASP A 78 30.64 -1.23 -55.02
CA ASP A 78 29.98 -0.32 -55.95
C ASP A 78 28.80 0.44 -55.30
N ARG A 79 28.40 1.51 -55.98
CA ARG A 79 27.37 2.49 -55.64
C ARG A 79 25.97 1.95 -55.95
N THR A 80 25.24 1.52 -54.92
CA THR A 80 23.77 1.32 -55.02
C THR A 80 23.00 2.15 -54.01
N THR A 81 22.11 3.00 -54.52
CA THR A 81 21.06 3.69 -53.77
C THR A 81 20.19 2.70 -53.01
N ARG A 82 20.20 2.75 -51.68
CA ARG A 82 19.22 2.04 -50.84
C ARG A 82 18.20 3.01 -50.28
N GLN A 83 16.93 2.69 -50.54
CA GLN A 83 15.77 3.41 -50.03
C GLN A 83 15.78 3.42 -48.51
N VAL A 84 15.40 4.56 -47.91
CA VAL A 84 15.12 4.63 -46.47
C VAL A 84 13.80 3.89 -46.22
N SER A 85 13.90 2.59 -45.95
CA SER A 85 12.81 1.84 -45.33
C SER A 85 12.75 2.20 -43.85
N THR A 86 11.75 2.98 -43.45
CA THR A 86 11.43 3.24 -42.05
C THR A 86 10.88 1.96 -41.41
N GLN A 87 11.76 1.06 -40.97
CA GLN A 87 11.35 0.00 -40.05
C GLN A 87 11.21 0.60 -38.65
N ASP A 88 9.97 0.58 -38.18
CA ASP A 88 9.56 1.00 -36.85
C ASP A 88 10.03 -0.03 -35.79
N ASN A 89 11.30 0.09 -35.38
CA ASN A 89 11.85 -0.69 -34.28
C ASN A 89 11.45 -0.05 -32.93
N GLY A 90 10.15 -0.11 -32.65
CA GLY A 90 9.56 0.29 -31.38
C GLY A 90 9.92 -0.67 -30.24
N THR A 91 11.13 -0.53 -29.69
CA THR A 91 11.53 -1.09 -28.38
C THR A 91 11.83 0.02 -27.37
N THR A 92 10.90 0.96 -27.23
CA THR A 92 10.68 1.59 -25.92
C THR A 92 10.31 0.48 -24.94
N THR A 93 11.12 0.30 -23.89
CA THR A 93 10.75 -0.58 -22.76
C THR A 93 9.36 -0.18 -22.30
N PRO A 94 8.37 -1.09 -22.29
CA PRO A 94 7.03 -0.75 -21.85
C PRO A 94 7.07 -0.16 -20.43
N PRO A 95 6.23 0.83 -20.09
CA PRO A 95 6.11 1.27 -18.71
C PRO A 95 5.81 0.07 -17.82
N LEU A 96 6.48 -0.02 -16.66
CA LEU A 96 6.31 -1.13 -15.71
C LEU A 96 4.82 -1.31 -15.41
N SER A 97 4.37 -2.55 -15.48
CA SER A 97 2.95 -2.84 -15.25
C SER A 97 2.59 -2.63 -13.78
N LEU A 98 1.31 -2.38 -13.48
CA LEU A 98 0.87 -2.06 -12.12
C LEU A 98 1.28 -3.15 -11.12
N LEU A 99 1.09 -4.43 -11.48
CA LEU A 99 1.49 -5.54 -10.61
C LEU A 99 3.01 -5.67 -10.50
N ASP A 100 3.76 -5.42 -11.57
CA ASP A 100 5.21 -5.51 -11.57
C ASP A 100 5.85 -4.42 -10.68
N SER A 101 5.44 -3.16 -10.83
CA SER A 101 5.94 -2.06 -9.99
C SER A 101 5.60 -2.25 -8.50
N ARG A 102 4.46 -2.89 -8.21
CA ARG A 102 3.99 -3.17 -6.85
C ARG A 102 4.64 -4.38 -6.21
N TRP A 103 4.98 -5.43 -6.96
CA TRP A 103 5.47 -6.71 -6.44
C TRP A 103 6.89 -7.08 -6.84
N GLU A 104 7.57 -6.24 -7.63
CA GLU A 104 8.97 -6.41 -8.04
C GLU A 104 9.20 -7.74 -8.77
N LEU A 105 8.35 -8.00 -9.77
CA LEU A 105 8.20 -9.29 -10.43
C LEU A 105 9.31 -9.51 -11.47
N SER A 106 9.57 -8.52 -12.31
CA SER A 106 10.64 -8.52 -13.32
C SER A 106 12.01 -8.23 -12.69
N PRO A 107 13.12 -8.72 -13.27
CA PRO A 107 14.47 -8.37 -12.82
C PRO A 107 14.71 -6.85 -12.76
N GLU A 108 14.11 -6.09 -13.68
CA GLU A 108 14.25 -4.64 -13.79
C GLU A 108 13.50 -3.85 -12.71
N SER A 109 12.48 -4.45 -12.07
CA SER A 109 11.69 -3.85 -10.99
C SER A 109 12.15 -4.26 -9.58
N LYS A 110 13.09 -5.20 -9.46
CA LYS A 110 13.65 -5.66 -8.18
C LYS A 110 14.51 -4.59 -7.50
N LEU A 111 14.10 -4.19 -6.30
CA LEU A 111 14.79 -3.20 -5.46
C LEU A 111 15.67 -3.85 -4.37
N GLY A 112 15.67 -5.19 -4.27
CA GLY A 112 16.37 -5.94 -3.23
C GLY A 112 15.52 -6.19 -1.97
N THR A 113 16.16 -6.65 -0.91
CA THR A 113 15.52 -7.02 0.37
C THR A 113 15.59 -5.91 1.42
N GLY A 114 14.70 -5.95 2.40
CA GLY A 114 14.70 -5.03 3.55
C GLY A 114 14.08 -3.64 3.30
N ASN A 115 13.79 -3.29 2.04
CA ASN A 115 13.07 -2.05 1.71
C ASN A 115 11.65 -2.07 2.26
N ILE A 116 11.28 -1.08 3.08
CA ILE A 116 9.91 -0.90 3.54
C ILE A 116 9.13 -0.15 2.46
N ARG A 117 8.06 -0.76 1.95
CA ARG A 117 7.18 -0.20 0.92
C ARG A 117 5.72 -0.23 1.41
N GLY A 118 4.87 0.59 0.80
CA GLY A 118 3.42 0.52 1.01
C GLY A 118 2.83 -0.80 0.47
N TYR A 119 1.77 -1.31 1.11
CA TYR A 119 1.17 -2.59 0.74
C TYR A 119 -0.29 -2.51 0.27
N LYS A 120 -1.21 -2.12 1.16
CA LYS A 120 -2.60 -1.70 0.84
C LYS A 120 -2.66 -0.16 0.99
N PRO A 121 -3.75 0.53 0.59
CA PRO A 121 -3.85 1.98 0.73
C PRO A 121 -3.59 2.48 2.15
N VAL A 122 -2.94 3.64 2.28
CA VAL A 122 -2.65 4.35 3.55
C VAL A 122 -3.42 5.66 3.55
N TYR A 123 -4.43 5.74 4.42
CA TYR A 123 -5.41 6.82 4.44
C TYR A 123 -5.85 7.21 5.85
N VAL A 124 -6.38 8.43 5.95
CA VAL A 124 -7.16 8.95 7.08
C VAL A 124 -8.49 9.46 6.53
N MET A 125 -9.60 8.96 7.07
CA MET A 125 -10.97 9.39 6.79
C MET A 125 -11.58 9.97 8.07
N PRO A 126 -11.54 11.30 8.27
CA PRO A 126 -12.16 11.95 9.42
C PRO A 126 -13.67 11.71 9.47
N ILE A 127 -14.32 11.56 8.31
CA ILE A 127 -15.73 11.21 8.21
C ILE A 127 -15.81 9.77 7.71
N PHE A 128 -16.23 8.86 8.59
CA PHE A 128 -16.63 7.50 8.26
C PHE A 128 -17.99 7.21 8.88
N ALA A 129 -19.05 7.33 8.09
CA ALA A 129 -20.44 7.26 8.54
C ALA A 129 -21.07 5.91 8.17
N THR A 130 -21.80 5.29 9.11
CA THR A 130 -22.54 4.03 8.90
C THR A 130 -24.05 4.21 8.93
N SER A 131 -24.77 3.43 8.12
CA SER A 131 -26.23 3.33 8.16
C SER A 131 -26.75 2.62 9.42
N HIS A 132 -25.94 1.79 10.06
CA HIS A 132 -26.36 0.91 11.16
C HIS A 132 -25.14 0.53 12.01
N GLN A 133 -25.04 1.02 13.25
CA GLN A 133 -23.96 0.63 14.16
C GLN A 133 -24.22 -0.74 14.80
N ASN A 134 -23.14 -1.51 14.96
CA ASN A 134 -23.15 -2.78 15.66
C ASN A 134 -22.94 -2.57 17.17
N SER A 135 -23.98 -2.10 17.87
CA SER A 135 -23.88 -1.81 19.31
C SER A 135 -23.84 -3.04 20.21
N LYS A 136 -24.14 -4.23 19.68
CA LYS A 136 -24.15 -5.50 20.44
C LYS A 136 -23.59 -6.66 19.60
N PRO A 137 -22.27 -6.63 19.31
CA PRO A 137 -21.63 -7.67 18.52
C PRO A 137 -21.70 -9.01 19.22
N ASN A 138 -21.92 -10.06 18.43
CA ASN A 138 -22.12 -11.42 18.89
C ASN A 138 -21.43 -12.42 17.96
N SER A 139 -21.32 -13.67 18.38
CA SER A 139 -20.88 -14.79 17.56
C SER A 139 -21.56 -16.08 18.06
N PRO A 140 -21.49 -17.20 17.32
CA PRO A 140 -21.92 -18.50 17.83
C PRO A 140 -21.19 -18.98 19.08
N ASN A 141 -20.04 -18.40 19.43
CA ASN A 141 -19.35 -18.67 20.68
C ASN A 141 -19.96 -17.78 21.79
N PRO A 142 -20.53 -18.37 22.87
CA PRO A 142 -21.13 -17.60 23.97
C PRO A 142 -20.15 -16.61 24.61
N ASP A 143 -18.87 -16.95 24.71
CA ASP A 143 -17.84 -16.11 25.33
C ASP A 143 -17.57 -14.83 24.51
N ASN A 144 -17.90 -14.82 23.22
CA ASN A 144 -17.69 -13.73 22.27
C ASN A 144 -18.98 -12.92 22.00
N THR A 145 -19.95 -12.99 22.91
CA THR A 145 -21.25 -12.31 22.80
C THR A 145 -21.41 -11.18 23.82
N VAL A 146 -21.48 -9.95 23.34
CA VAL A 146 -21.70 -8.76 24.18
C VAL A 146 -23.12 -8.80 24.76
N SER A 147 -23.24 -8.65 26.08
CA SER A 147 -24.53 -8.64 26.79
C SER A 147 -25.20 -7.27 26.82
N GLN A 148 -24.42 -6.20 27.08
CA GLN A 148 -24.87 -4.82 27.18
C GLN A 148 -24.52 -4.01 25.93
N ALA A 149 -25.49 -3.27 25.37
CA ALA A 149 -25.25 -2.45 24.18
C ALA A 149 -24.26 -1.32 24.44
N GLN A 150 -23.28 -1.18 23.56
CA GLN A 150 -22.31 -0.09 23.52
C GLN A 150 -22.97 1.20 23.02
N GLN A 151 -22.63 2.34 23.64
CA GLN A 151 -23.14 3.66 23.25
C GLN A 151 -22.35 4.21 22.05
N LEU A 152 -22.60 3.67 20.86
CA LEU A 152 -21.91 4.05 19.62
C LEU A 152 -22.66 5.17 18.88
N GLN A 153 -21.90 6.08 18.25
CA GLN A 153 -22.38 7.03 17.26
C GLN A 153 -22.16 6.50 15.83
N ASN A 154 -23.03 6.88 14.91
CA ASN A 154 -22.97 6.47 13.50
C ASN A 154 -21.85 7.12 12.68
N ILE A 155 -21.08 8.06 13.25
CA ILE A 155 -19.95 8.71 12.58
C ILE A 155 -18.68 8.49 13.41
N GLU A 156 -17.65 7.98 12.74
CA GLU A 156 -16.34 7.68 13.28
C GLU A 156 -15.26 8.33 12.42
N MET A 157 -14.03 8.37 12.91
CA MET A 157 -12.84 8.50 12.07
C MET A 157 -12.32 7.10 11.77
N LYS A 158 -11.99 6.81 10.51
CA LYS A 158 -11.34 5.55 10.10
C LYS A 158 -9.95 5.83 9.53
N PHE A 159 -8.97 4.98 9.80
CA PHE A 159 -7.65 5.08 9.17
C PHE A 159 -7.03 3.72 8.95
N GLN A 160 -6.07 3.66 8.02
CA GLN A 160 -5.31 2.45 7.71
C GLN A 160 -3.83 2.76 7.52
N LEU A 161 -3.00 1.92 8.11
CA LEU A 161 -1.56 1.82 7.89
C LEU A 161 -1.30 0.45 7.24
N SER A 162 -0.51 0.39 6.17
CA SER A 162 -0.23 -0.88 5.51
C SER A 162 1.13 -0.86 4.82
N LEU A 163 2.02 -1.74 5.28
CA LEU A 163 3.41 -1.82 4.86
C LEU A 163 3.76 -3.25 4.48
N LYS A 164 4.78 -3.40 3.64
CA LYS A 164 5.42 -4.69 3.34
C LYS A 164 6.92 -4.51 3.12
N THR A 165 7.64 -5.60 3.23
CA THR A 165 9.05 -5.68 2.81
C THR A 165 9.36 -7.05 2.22
N LYS A 166 10.29 -7.07 1.25
CA LYS A 166 10.84 -8.30 0.69
C LYS A 166 11.90 -8.81 1.64
N VAL A 167 11.67 -9.98 2.23
CA VAL A 167 12.59 -10.59 3.22
C VAL A 167 13.59 -11.55 2.58
N TRP A 168 13.22 -12.15 1.45
CA TRP A 168 14.11 -13.03 0.69
C TRP A 168 13.80 -12.87 -0.81
N GLN A 169 14.75 -12.32 -1.56
CA GLN A 169 14.68 -12.24 -3.01
C GLN A 169 15.25 -13.53 -3.62
N GLY A 170 14.58 -14.08 -4.63
CA GLY A 170 15.12 -15.20 -5.40
C GLY A 170 15.01 -16.58 -4.73
N VAL A 171 13.98 -16.80 -3.90
CA VAL A 171 13.68 -18.10 -3.26
C VAL A 171 13.56 -19.22 -4.30
N PHE A 172 13.07 -18.90 -5.51
CA PHE A 172 12.95 -19.81 -6.65
C PHE A 172 13.67 -19.25 -7.89
N GLY A 173 14.90 -18.74 -7.70
CA GLY A 173 15.56 -17.93 -8.73
C GLY A 173 14.79 -16.65 -9.01
N ASP A 174 15.06 -15.98 -10.14
CA ASP A 174 14.56 -14.61 -10.38
C ASP A 174 13.02 -14.47 -10.39
N VAL A 175 12.29 -15.58 -10.50
CA VAL A 175 10.82 -15.57 -10.57
C VAL A 175 10.11 -15.57 -9.20
N GLY A 176 10.76 -15.86 -8.07
CA GLY A 176 10.06 -16.08 -6.80
C GLY A 176 10.65 -15.34 -5.59
N ASP A 177 9.89 -14.42 -4.99
CA ASP A 177 10.31 -13.59 -3.85
C ASP A 177 9.38 -13.78 -2.63
N LEU A 178 9.95 -13.83 -1.42
CA LEU A 178 9.20 -13.88 -0.16
C LEU A 178 9.04 -12.47 0.43
N TRP A 179 7.79 -12.13 0.73
CA TRP A 179 7.36 -10.87 1.32
C TRP A 179 6.73 -11.10 2.69
N ILE A 180 6.94 -10.15 3.60
CA ILE A 180 6.09 -9.99 4.79
C ILE A 180 5.30 -8.69 4.66
N GLY A 181 4.06 -8.70 5.12
CA GLY A 181 3.16 -7.56 5.13
C GLY A 181 2.55 -7.35 6.52
N TYR A 182 2.16 -6.12 6.81
CA TYR A 182 1.37 -5.78 7.99
C TYR A 182 0.38 -4.68 7.63
N THR A 183 -0.90 -4.97 7.82
CA THR A 183 -1.98 -3.98 7.72
C THR A 183 -2.61 -3.77 9.09
N GLN A 184 -2.83 -2.51 9.46
CA GLN A 184 -3.63 -2.13 10.62
C GLN A 184 -4.70 -1.14 10.20
N SER A 185 -5.96 -1.42 10.55
CA SER A 185 -7.11 -0.58 10.19
C SER A 185 -7.98 -0.31 11.42
N SER A 186 -8.23 0.96 11.74
CA SER A 186 -8.86 1.35 13.02
C SER A 186 -10.09 2.24 12.80
N ARG A 187 -11.11 2.07 13.64
CA ARG A 187 -12.31 2.92 13.73
C ARG A 187 -12.39 3.58 15.11
N TRP A 188 -12.38 4.91 15.11
CA TRP A 188 -12.31 5.74 16.30
C TRP A 188 -13.58 6.57 16.46
N GLN A 189 -14.26 6.45 17.60
CA GLN A 189 -15.44 7.24 17.96
C GLN A 189 -15.02 8.68 18.38
N VAL A 190 -14.21 9.36 17.57
CA VAL A 190 -13.59 10.67 17.88
C VAL A 190 -14.61 11.77 18.21
N TYR A 191 -15.83 11.66 17.69
CA TYR A 191 -16.94 12.59 17.95
C TYR A 191 -17.75 12.26 19.21
N ASN A 192 -17.61 11.04 19.75
CA ASN A 192 -18.43 10.52 20.82
C ASN A 192 -17.92 10.94 22.21
N LYS A 193 -18.20 12.21 22.55
CA LYS A 193 -17.82 12.81 23.83
C LYS A 193 -18.45 12.11 25.04
N ALA A 194 -19.60 11.45 24.89
CA ALA A 194 -20.35 10.85 26.00
C ALA A 194 -19.64 9.65 26.65
N VAL A 195 -18.85 8.91 25.88
CA VAL A 195 -18.05 7.75 26.36
C VAL A 195 -16.54 7.95 26.21
N SER A 196 -16.08 9.21 26.26
CA SER A 196 -14.66 9.58 26.20
C SER A 196 -13.93 9.21 24.90
N ARG A 197 -14.65 9.18 23.77
CA ARG A 197 -14.10 9.00 22.41
C ARG A 197 -13.22 7.74 22.25
N PRO A 198 -13.74 6.53 22.50
CA PRO A 198 -12.95 5.30 22.48
C PRO A 198 -12.64 4.88 21.03
N PHE A 199 -11.55 4.13 20.84
CA PHE A 199 -11.46 3.26 19.67
C PHE A 199 -12.55 2.20 19.78
N ARG A 200 -13.41 2.08 18.76
CA ARG A 200 -14.43 1.02 18.71
C ARG A 200 -13.78 -0.31 18.33
N GLU A 201 -12.87 -0.26 17.36
CA GLU A 201 -12.27 -1.44 16.74
C GLU A 201 -10.94 -1.09 16.10
N THR A 202 -9.96 -1.98 16.24
CA THR A 202 -8.72 -1.98 15.45
C THR A 202 -8.52 -3.39 14.93
N ASN A 203 -8.18 -3.56 13.66
CA ASN A 203 -7.83 -4.86 13.10
C ASN A 203 -6.34 -4.88 12.74
N TYR A 204 -5.70 -5.98 13.10
CA TYR A 204 -4.29 -6.29 12.90
C TYR A 204 -4.21 -7.47 11.94
N GLU A 205 -3.56 -7.28 10.79
CA GLU A 205 -3.49 -8.25 9.69
C GLU A 205 -2.03 -8.39 9.21
N PRO A 206 -1.18 -9.13 9.96
CA PRO A 206 0.11 -9.58 9.47
C PRO A 206 -0.02 -10.73 8.45
N GLU A 207 0.78 -10.65 7.39
CA GLU A 207 0.76 -11.57 6.26
C GLU A 207 2.18 -11.98 5.87
N ALA A 208 2.36 -13.19 5.35
CA ALA A 208 3.59 -13.61 4.68
C ALA A 208 3.23 -14.26 3.34
N LEU A 209 3.77 -13.73 2.24
CA LEU A 209 3.43 -14.13 0.87
C LEU A 209 4.68 -14.49 0.08
N LEU A 210 4.71 -15.72 -0.43
CA LEU A 210 5.63 -16.11 -1.50
C LEU A 210 4.97 -15.73 -2.84
N VAL A 211 5.62 -14.86 -3.60
CA VAL A 211 5.08 -14.26 -4.82
C VAL A 211 5.95 -14.64 -6.02
N PHE A 212 5.29 -15.15 -7.06
CA PHE A 212 5.88 -15.59 -8.30
C PHE A 212 5.50 -14.68 -9.46
N ASN A 213 6.49 -14.28 -10.25
CA ASN A 213 6.31 -13.65 -11.55
C ASN A 213 5.85 -14.70 -12.58
N THR A 214 4.72 -14.45 -13.25
CA THR A 214 4.13 -15.31 -14.27
C THR A 214 3.95 -14.54 -15.59
N HIS A 215 3.90 -15.28 -16.70
CA HIS A 215 4.02 -14.73 -18.06
C HIS A 215 2.97 -15.29 -19.02
N TYR A 216 1.81 -15.72 -18.52
CA TYR A 216 0.73 -16.26 -19.36
C TYR A 216 -0.27 -15.18 -19.76
N GLN A 217 -0.99 -15.39 -20.86
CA GLN A 217 -2.06 -14.50 -21.31
C GLN A 217 -3.40 -15.22 -21.27
N LEU A 218 -4.45 -14.53 -20.83
CA LEU A 218 -5.81 -15.06 -20.75
C LEU A 218 -6.81 -13.98 -21.15
N LEU A 219 -7.60 -14.22 -22.21
CA LEU A 219 -8.65 -13.30 -22.69
C LEU A 219 -8.16 -11.84 -22.90
N GLY A 220 -6.91 -11.68 -23.33
CA GLY A 220 -6.27 -10.37 -23.54
C GLY A 220 -5.76 -9.68 -22.27
N TRP A 221 -5.72 -10.36 -21.12
CA TRP A 221 -5.05 -9.92 -19.90
C TRP A 221 -3.71 -10.65 -19.72
N ASN A 222 -2.73 -9.98 -19.11
CA ASN A 222 -1.47 -10.61 -18.71
C ASN A 222 -1.63 -11.18 -17.30
N GLY A 223 -1.51 -12.49 -17.12
CA GLY A 223 -1.34 -13.11 -15.81
C GLY A 223 0.10 -12.92 -15.36
N ARG A 224 0.31 -11.98 -14.43
CA ARG A 224 1.62 -11.50 -13.98
C ARG A 224 2.06 -12.09 -12.65
N MET A 225 1.10 -12.38 -11.78
CA MET A 225 1.36 -12.71 -10.39
C MET A 225 0.62 -13.98 -10.03
N LEU A 226 1.35 -14.95 -9.50
CA LEU A 226 0.79 -16.03 -8.69
C LEU A 226 1.43 -15.94 -7.31
N GLY A 227 0.68 -15.99 -6.23
CA GLY A 227 1.24 -16.07 -4.90
C GLY A 227 0.57 -17.15 -4.06
N ILE A 228 1.28 -17.55 -3.01
CA ILE A 228 0.74 -18.35 -1.91
C ILE A 228 1.20 -17.70 -0.62
N GLY A 229 0.30 -17.55 0.35
CA GLY A 229 0.62 -16.88 1.60
C GLY A 229 -0.18 -17.36 2.79
N ILE A 230 0.34 -17.06 3.97
CA ILE A 230 -0.38 -17.16 5.23
C ILE A 230 -0.77 -15.77 5.71
N ASP A 231 -1.93 -15.70 6.34
CA ASP A 231 -2.49 -14.49 6.91
C ASP A 231 -3.08 -14.83 8.29
N HIS A 232 -2.81 -13.94 9.23
CA HIS A 232 -3.51 -13.89 10.50
C HIS A 232 -4.25 -12.56 10.56
N GLN A 233 -5.52 -12.57 10.95
CA GLN A 233 -6.26 -11.34 11.20
C GLN A 233 -7.00 -11.44 12.53
N SER A 234 -6.80 -10.44 13.38
CA SER A 234 -7.49 -10.33 14.66
C SER A 234 -7.76 -8.88 15.04
N ASN A 235 -8.58 -8.65 16.06
CA ASN A 235 -8.81 -7.31 16.61
C ASN A 235 -8.07 -7.00 17.91
N GLY A 236 -7.28 -7.95 18.43
CA GLY A 236 -6.48 -7.77 19.66
C GLY A 236 -7.31 -7.51 20.92
N GLN A 237 -8.62 -7.75 20.89
CA GLN A 237 -9.53 -7.54 22.02
C GLN A 237 -9.62 -8.78 22.91
N SER A 238 -10.00 -8.59 24.17
CA SER A 238 -10.41 -9.68 25.06
C SER A 238 -11.89 -10.03 24.87
N ASN A 239 -12.31 -11.19 25.38
CA ASN A 239 -13.73 -11.55 25.43
C ASN A 239 -14.56 -10.49 26.20
N PRO A 240 -15.78 -10.15 25.74
CA PRO A 240 -16.52 -10.75 24.61
C PRO A 240 -16.26 -10.13 23.23
N LEU A 241 -15.34 -9.18 23.13
CA LEU A 241 -15.03 -8.47 21.88
C LEU A 241 -13.97 -9.17 21.02
N SER A 242 -13.25 -10.18 21.53
CA SER A 242 -12.22 -10.91 20.77
C SER A 242 -12.77 -11.45 19.46
N ARG A 243 -12.04 -11.25 18.37
CA ARG A 243 -12.30 -11.78 17.03
C ARG A 243 -10.97 -12.11 16.37
N SER A 244 -10.85 -13.32 15.83
CA SER A 244 -9.65 -13.80 15.15
C SER A 244 -9.96 -14.89 14.12
N TRP A 245 -9.10 -15.00 13.11
CA TRP A 245 -9.04 -16.14 12.20
C TRP A 245 -7.68 -16.19 11.51
N ASN A 246 -7.35 -17.35 10.95
CA ASN A 246 -6.12 -17.57 10.18
C ASN A 246 -6.47 -18.14 8.80
N ARG A 247 -5.74 -17.72 7.76
CA ARG A 247 -6.01 -18.04 6.36
C ARG A 247 -4.75 -18.51 5.64
N VAL A 248 -4.92 -19.45 4.72
CA VAL A 248 -3.98 -19.69 3.61
C VAL A 248 -4.60 -19.08 2.36
N MET A 249 -3.89 -18.17 1.70
CA MET A 249 -4.37 -17.38 0.56
C MET A 249 -3.61 -17.75 -0.71
N LEU A 250 -4.30 -17.67 -1.85
CA LEU A 250 -3.72 -17.90 -3.18
C LEU A 250 -4.03 -16.71 -4.11
N PRO A 251 -3.36 -15.55 -3.98
CA PRO A 251 -3.56 -14.43 -4.88
C PRO A 251 -3.11 -14.71 -6.31
N ILE A 252 -3.96 -14.41 -7.28
CA ILE A 252 -3.70 -14.52 -8.72
C ILE A 252 -3.96 -13.15 -9.35
N GLY A 253 -2.91 -12.49 -9.84
CA GLY A 253 -2.93 -11.12 -10.34
C GLY A 253 -2.78 -11.03 -11.85
N PHE A 254 -3.66 -10.24 -12.46
CA PHE A 254 -3.72 -9.92 -13.87
C PHE A 254 -3.61 -8.40 -14.09
N ASP A 255 -2.94 -7.96 -15.15
CA ASP A 255 -2.97 -6.55 -15.56
C ASP A 255 -3.09 -6.30 -17.07
N ARG A 256 -3.58 -5.10 -17.38
CA ARG A 256 -3.84 -4.61 -18.73
C ARG A 256 -4.13 -3.10 -18.72
N ASP A 257 -3.41 -2.29 -19.49
CA ASP A 257 -3.81 -0.92 -19.87
C ASP A 257 -4.35 -0.03 -18.72
N GLY A 258 -3.58 0.08 -17.63
CA GLY A 258 -3.98 0.83 -16.42
C GLY A 258 -4.98 0.10 -15.51
N TRP A 259 -5.33 -1.14 -15.79
CA TRP A 259 -6.09 -2.01 -14.89
C TRP A 259 -5.21 -3.05 -14.19
N SER A 260 -5.57 -3.37 -12.95
CA SER A 260 -5.13 -4.55 -12.21
C SER A 260 -6.37 -5.32 -11.73
N VAL A 261 -6.37 -6.64 -11.84
CA VAL A 261 -7.38 -7.53 -11.24
C VAL A 261 -6.65 -8.62 -10.46
N THR A 262 -6.88 -8.68 -9.14
CA THR A 262 -6.35 -9.76 -8.29
C THR A 262 -7.50 -10.59 -7.75
N VAL A 263 -7.53 -11.89 -8.08
CA VAL A 263 -8.48 -12.87 -7.53
C VAL A 263 -7.79 -13.59 -6.38
N ARG A 264 -8.43 -13.65 -5.20
CA ARG A 264 -7.83 -14.17 -3.97
C ARG A 264 -8.75 -15.16 -3.28
N PRO A 265 -8.84 -16.42 -3.71
CA PRO A 265 -9.39 -17.48 -2.87
C PRO A 265 -8.54 -17.70 -1.61
N TRP A 266 -9.17 -18.11 -0.53
CA TRP A 266 -8.50 -18.51 0.71
C TRP A 266 -9.18 -19.70 1.39
N TRP A 267 -8.37 -20.49 2.06
CA TRP A 267 -8.80 -21.53 2.99
C TRP A 267 -8.62 -21.04 4.42
N ARG A 268 -9.70 -21.05 5.22
CA ARG A 268 -9.59 -20.78 6.67
C ARG A 268 -8.94 -21.99 7.34
N ILE A 269 -7.87 -21.74 8.09
CA ILE A 269 -7.23 -22.74 8.95
C ILE A 269 -8.21 -23.05 10.11
N PRO A 270 -8.59 -24.32 10.34
CA PRO A 270 -9.48 -24.69 11.44
C PRO A 270 -8.91 -24.34 12.81
N GLU A 271 -9.80 -24.00 13.73
CA GLU A 271 -9.50 -23.60 15.11
C GLU A 271 -10.41 -24.39 16.05
N ASP A 272 -9.89 -24.82 17.21
CA ASP A 272 -10.63 -25.59 18.21
C ASP A 272 -11.93 -24.89 18.61
N SER A 273 -13.03 -25.65 18.68
CA SER A 273 -14.38 -25.07 18.87
C SER A 273 -14.55 -24.27 20.17
N LYS A 274 -13.69 -24.51 21.17
CA LYS A 274 -13.67 -23.78 22.45
C LYS A 274 -12.90 -22.46 22.40
N THR A 275 -11.96 -22.29 21.47
CA THR A 275 -11.12 -21.09 21.33
C THR A 275 -11.44 -20.29 20.06
N ASN A 276 -12.46 -20.72 19.31
CA ASN A 276 -12.86 -20.13 18.06
C ASN A 276 -13.78 -18.93 18.32
N ASP A 277 -13.26 -17.71 18.24
CA ASP A 277 -13.99 -16.48 18.53
C ASP A 277 -15.23 -16.28 17.64
N ASN A 278 -15.16 -16.75 16.40
CA ASN A 278 -16.16 -16.53 15.35
C ASN A 278 -16.28 -17.78 14.44
N PRO A 279 -16.95 -18.86 14.90
CA PRO A 279 -17.00 -20.13 14.16
C PRO A 279 -17.57 -20.03 12.75
N ASN A 280 -18.50 -19.11 12.52
CA ASN A 280 -19.18 -18.91 11.24
C ASN A 280 -18.61 -17.78 10.36
N ILE A 281 -17.42 -17.22 10.63
CA ILE A 281 -16.84 -16.09 9.86
C ILE A 281 -16.74 -16.34 8.35
N SER A 282 -16.43 -17.58 7.94
CA SER A 282 -16.36 -17.99 6.53
C SER A 282 -17.71 -18.05 5.83
N ASP A 283 -18.83 -17.96 6.55
CA ASP A 283 -20.17 -17.84 5.96
C ASP A 283 -20.60 -16.36 5.83
N TYR A 284 -19.75 -15.39 6.21
CA TYR A 284 -19.97 -13.95 6.01
C TYR A 284 -18.88 -13.26 5.19
N ILE A 285 -17.63 -13.22 5.68
CA ILE A 285 -16.48 -12.64 4.95
C ILE A 285 -16.14 -13.53 3.75
N GLY A 286 -16.24 -14.85 3.95
CA GLY A 286 -16.29 -15.81 2.86
C GLY A 286 -15.03 -16.63 2.64
N ARG A 287 -14.81 -16.98 1.37
CA ARG A 287 -13.77 -17.91 0.89
C ARG A 287 -12.93 -17.34 -0.25
N GLY A 288 -13.18 -16.09 -0.63
CA GLY A 288 -12.36 -15.36 -1.57
C GLY A 288 -12.89 -13.97 -1.87
N ASP A 289 -12.01 -13.13 -2.43
CA ASP A 289 -12.35 -11.83 -2.99
C ASP A 289 -11.77 -11.64 -4.40
N VAL A 290 -12.24 -10.57 -5.05
CA VAL A 290 -11.66 -9.99 -6.25
C VAL A 290 -11.40 -8.52 -5.99
N GLN A 291 -10.15 -8.09 -6.11
CA GLN A 291 -9.74 -6.69 -6.10
C GLN A 291 -9.50 -6.21 -7.53
N ILE A 292 -10.33 -5.31 -8.02
CA ILE A 292 -10.17 -4.61 -9.29
C ILE A 292 -9.63 -3.22 -8.98
N VAL A 293 -8.69 -2.72 -9.77
CA VAL A 293 -8.18 -1.35 -9.69
C VAL A 293 -8.01 -0.79 -11.10
N ARG A 294 -8.36 0.48 -11.31
CA ARG A 294 -8.06 1.29 -12.49
C ARG A 294 -7.26 2.50 -12.10
N GLU A 295 -6.11 2.73 -12.72
CA GLU A 295 -5.41 4.01 -12.75
C GLU A 295 -5.66 4.71 -14.09
N TRP A 296 -5.87 6.02 -14.06
CA TRP A 296 -5.87 6.88 -15.25
C TRP A 296 -5.62 8.35 -14.88
N ASN A 297 -4.73 9.04 -15.59
CA ASN A 297 -4.47 10.48 -15.41
C ASN A 297 -4.20 10.90 -13.95
N GLY A 298 -3.60 10.04 -13.13
CA GLY A 298 -3.39 10.32 -11.71
C GLY A 298 -4.65 10.20 -10.86
N GLN A 299 -5.66 9.45 -11.31
CA GLN A 299 -6.85 9.01 -10.57
C GLN A 299 -6.75 7.50 -10.30
N GLU A 300 -7.26 7.01 -9.17
CA GLU A 300 -7.40 5.57 -8.92
C GLU A 300 -8.83 5.20 -8.51
N LEU A 301 -9.43 4.19 -9.15
CA LEU A 301 -10.69 3.59 -8.74
C LEU A 301 -10.44 2.13 -8.34
N GLY A 302 -10.74 1.79 -7.09
CA GLY A 302 -10.67 0.43 -6.57
C GLY A 302 -12.06 -0.16 -6.35
N LEU A 303 -12.24 -1.43 -6.66
CA LEU A 303 -13.45 -2.20 -6.34
C LEU A 303 -13.04 -3.57 -5.77
N MET A 304 -13.31 -3.78 -4.47
CA MET A 304 -13.23 -5.10 -3.84
C MET A 304 -14.62 -5.73 -3.82
N LEU A 305 -14.72 -7.00 -4.23
CA LEU A 305 -15.91 -7.83 -4.11
C LEU A 305 -15.55 -9.13 -3.42
N ARG A 306 -16.25 -9.50 -2.33
CA ARG A 306 -16.06 -10.78 -1.64
C ARG A 306 -17.36 -11.53 -1.41
N HIS A 307 -17.29 -12.85 -1.39
CA HIS A 307 -18.47 -13.69 -1.21
C HIS A 307 -18.19 -14.97 -0.40
N SER A 308 -19.21 -15.40 0.33
CA SER A 308 -19.29 -16.67 1.06
C SER A 308 -19.03 -17.90 0.18
N LEU A 309 -19.39 -17.82 -1.11
CA LEU A 309 -19.49 -18.96 -2.02
C LEU A 309 -20.41 -20.07 -1.48
N ARG A 310 -21.49 -19.66 -0.79
CA ARG A 310 -22.57 -20.53 -0.28
C ARG A 310 -23.92 -20.05 -0.83
N GLY A 311 -24.89 -20.95 -0.89
CA GLY A 311 -26.28 -20.63 -1.25
C GLY A 311 -27.19 -20.48 -0.03
N GLY A 312 -28.44 -20.08 -0.28
CA GLY A 312 -29.49 -19.95 0.74
C GLY A 312 -29.15 -18.90 1.80
N SER A 313 -29.54 -19.18 3.05
CA SER A 313 -29.31 -18.30 4.22
C SER A 313 -27.84 -18.06 4.60
N ARG A 314 -26.89 -18.64 3.86
CA ARG A 314 -25.44 -18.41 4.01
C ARG A 314 -24.82 -17.63 2.85
N SER A 315 -25.63 -17.18 1.89
CA SER A 315 -25.19 -16.42 0.72
C SER A 315 -24.90 -14.95 1.06
N HIS A 316 -23.85 -14.74 1.85
CA HIS A 316 -23.39 -13.41 2.25
C HIS A 316 -22.16 -12.95 1.46
N GLY A 317 -21.92 -11.65 1.44
CA GLY A 317 -20.75 -11.02 0.84
C GLY A 317 -20.69 -9.52 1.13
N ALA A 318 -19.75 -8.85 0.48
CA ALA A 318 -19.63 -7.39 0.53
C ALA A 318 -18.98 -6.83 -0.74
N GLY A 319 -19.23 -5.56 -1.01
CA GLY A 319 -18.50 -4.75 -1.97
C GLY A 319 -17.93 -3.50 -1.31
N GLN A 320 -16.74 -3.08 -1.74
CA GLN A 320 -16.11 -1.81 -1.36
C GLN A 320 -15.62 -1.09 -2.60
N LEU A 321 -16.17 0.09 -2.88
CA LEU A 321 -15.71 1.00 -3.93
C LEU A 321 -14.84 2.08 -3.29
N THR A 322 -13.66 2.33 -3.84
CA THR A 322 -12.75 3.40 -3.42
C THR A 322 -12.42 4.28 -4.61
N TRP A 323 -12.32 5.59 -4.40
CA TRP A 323 -11.85 6.54 -5.39
C TRP A 323 -10.83 7.47 -4.77
N SER A 324 -9.65 7.57 -5.38
CA SER A 324 -8.64 8.57 -5.02
C SER A 324 -8.28 9.46 -6.21
N PHE A 325 -8.00 10.72 -5.90
CA PHE A 325 -7.79 11.77 -6.90
C PHE A 325 -6.72 12.77 -6.42
N PRO A 326 -5.97 13.41 -7.33
CA PRO A 326 -4.80 14.21 -6.96
C PRO A 326 -5.24 15.52 -6.30
N VAL A 327 -4.57 15.89 -5.20
CA VAL A 327 -4.82 17.17 -4.49
C VAL A 327 -3.57 18.04 -4.48
N ALA A 328 -2.45 17.56 -3.91
CA ALA A 328 -1.19 18.31 -3.88
C ALA A 328 0.01 17.39 -3.64
N GLY A 329 0.94 17.33 -4.59
CA GLY A 329 2.09 16.41 -4.51
C GLY A 329 1.61 14.97 -4.35
N ASN A 330 2.06 14.28 -3.29
CA ASN A 330 1.64 12.92 -2.97
C ASN A 330 0.33 12.84 -2.17
N LEU A 331 -0.25 13.98 -1.74
CA LEU A 331 -1.54 14.00 -1.06
C LEU A 331 -2.67 13.85 -2.07
N ARG A 332 -3.53 12.86 -1.83
CA ARG A 332 -4.74 12.61 -2.62
C ARG A 332 -5.99 12.74 -1.76
N GLY A 333 -7.09 13.17 -2.38
CA GLY A 333 -8.42 13.01 -1.81
C GLY A 333 -8.83 11.55 -1.90
N TYR A 334 -9.52 11.03 -0.89
CA TYR A 334 -9.89 9.62 -0.80
C TYR A 334 -11.36 9.46 -0.39
N MET A 335 -12.10 8.65 -1.12
CA MET A 335 -13.51 8.34 -0.87
C MET A 335 -13.71 6.82 -0.83
N GLU A 336 -14.55 6.35 0.08
CA GLU A 336 -14.87 4.92 0.23
C GLU A 336 -16.39 4.74 0.37
N LEU A 337 -16.96 3.78 -0.35
CA LEU A 337 -18.33 3.29 -0.17
C LEU A 337 -18.28 1.77 0.04
N PHE A 338 -18.59 1.32 1.25
CA PHE A 338 -18.68 -0.09 1.60
C PHE A 338 -20.14 -0.51 1.75
N LYS A 339 -20.49 -1.70 1.24
CA LYS A 339 -21.78 -2.34 1.49
C LYS A 339 -21.64 -3.84 1.74
N GLY A 340 -22.23 -4.33 2.83
CA GLY A 340 -22.38 -5.75 3.12
C GLY A 340 -21.88 -6.13 4.50
N TYR A 341 -21.35 -7.34 4.63
CA TYR A 341 -20.88 -7.91 5.90
C TYR A 341 -19.37 -7.74 6.09
N GLY A 342 -18.92 -7.51 7.33
CA GLY A 342 -17.50 -7.59 7.72
C GLY A 342 -16.61 -6.41 7.35
N GLU A 343 -17.13 -5.18 7.44
CA GLU A 343 -16.32 -3.95 7.30
C GLU A 343 -15.08 -3.97 8.22
N SER A 344 -15.23 -4.59 9.39
CA SER A 344 -14.19 -4.90 10.36
C SER A 344 -14.42 -6.30 10.98
N MET A 345 -13.48 -6.81 11.77
CA MET A 345 -13.62 -8.12 12.43
C MET A 345 -14.78 -8.18 13.43
N ILE A 346 -15.00 -7.13 14.24
CA ILE A 346 -16.16 -7.07 15.15
C ILE A 346 -17.50 -7.00 14.39
N ASP A 347 -17.47 -6.49 13.16
CA ASP A 347 -18.61 -6.39 12.25
C ASP A 347 -18.70 -7.56 11.25
N TYR A 348 -17.95 -8.67 11.45
CA TYR A 348 -17.87 -9.78 10.47
C TYR A 348 -19.24 -10.33 10.04
N ASN A 349 -20.20 -10.40 10.97
CA ASN A 349 -21.57 -10.88 10.78
C ASN A 349 -22.63 -9.76 10.75
N HIS A 350 -22.21 -8.48 10.66
CA HIS A 350 -23.08 -7.32 10.66
C HIS A 350 -23.20 -6.69 9.26
N ASN A 351 -24.43 -6.51 8.76
CA ASN A 351 -24.67 -5.85 7.48
C ASN A 351 -24.96 -4.37 7.66
N ALA A 352 -24.11 -3.52 7.08
CA ALA A 352 -24.32 -2.09 7.03
C ALA A 352 -23.80 -1.50 5.70
N THR A 353 -24.10 -0.22 5.50
CA THR A 353 -23.55 0.62 4.44
C THR A 353 -22.68 1.68 5.11
N TYR A 354 -21.44 1.87 4.65
CA TYR A 354 -20.53 2.88 5.19
C TYR A 354 -20.06 3.82 4.08
N LEU A 355 -19.99 5.12 4.38
CA LEU A 355 -19.46 6.16 3.51
C LEU A 355 -18.29 6.86 4.21
N GLY A 356 -17.12 6.80 3.57
CA GLY A 356 -15.87 7.39 4.03
C GLY A 356 -15.43 8.55 3.14
N LEU A 357 -14.97 9.64 3.76
CA LEU A 357 -14.36 10.79 3.10
C LEU A 357 -13.08 11.18 3.85
N GLY A 358 -11.99 11.39 3.11
CA GLY A 358 -10.67 11.64 3.68
C GLY A 358 -9.59 11.92 2.67
N VAL A 359 -8.36 11.55 3.04
CA VAL A 359 -7.15 11.70 2.24
C VAL A 359 -6.29 10.44 2.30
N SER A 360 -5.55 10.15 1.24
CA SER A 360 -4.53 9.11 1.17
C SER A 360 -3.15 9.70 0.86
N LEU A 361 -2.12 8.98 1.30
CA LEU A 361 -0.70 9.22 0.95
C LEU A 361 -0.13 8.13 0.04
N LEU A 362 -0.86 7.01 -0.08
CA LEU A 362 -0.53 5.85 -0.89
C LEU A 362 -1.84 5.10 -1.17
N ASP A 363 -2.04 4.67 -2.41
CA ASP A 363 -3.18 3.86 -2.81
C ASP A 363 -2.74 2.44 -3.19
N TRP A 364 -3.43 1.77 -4.12
CA TRP A 364 -3.04 0.43 -4.55
C TRP A 364 -1.80 0.46 -5.46
N TYR A 365 -1.66 1.47 -6.33
CA TYR A 365 -0.56 1.58 -7.29
C TYR A 365 0.08 2.98 -7.35
#